data_AF-A0AA41NJ78-F1
#
_entry.id   AF-A0AA41NJ78-F1
#
_cell.length_a   1.000
_cell.length_b   1.000
_cell.length_c   1.000
_cell.angle_alpha   90.00
_cell.angle_beta   90.00
_cell.angle_gamma   90.00
#
_symmetry.space_group_name_H-M   'P 1'
#
loop_
_entity.id
_entity.type
_entity.pdbx_description
1 polymer ?
#
loop_
_entity_poly.entity_id
_entity_poly.type
_entity_poly.pdbx_seq_one_letter_code
_entity_poly.pdbx_strand_id
1 'polypeptide(L)'
;MHTKSFSTVENTQDERKKKKKSDTTFSNVGRKIGERIIRVLDEKGNDLGNMHRADAIRLMEERDLRLVRRNSSTEPPEYQLMTGTQIHQERLRLRDTEKAKLKPGPTVTKELTFSSNIKQHDLDTKSKQIQQWIEKKYQVQITIKKGKNVNEPENKMEEIFNQIVQTMPGMATFLSRPQPVKGGKALMCVIRHLTKKEEKAYGDLQETQKRDILNKENGNDKESNVLHQ
;
A
#
# COMPACT_ATOMS: atom_id res chain seq x y z
N MET A 1 48.31 -2.06 0.29
CA MET A 1 47.27 -3.08 0.05
C MET A 1 46.86 -3.69 1.38
N HIS A 2 45.83 -3.18 2.05
CA HIS A 2 45.16 -3.87 3.17
C HIS A 2 43.72 -3.35 3.23
N THR A 3 42.81 -4.13 2.67
CA THR A 3 41.36 -3.92 2.66
C THR A 3 40.79 -4.32 4.02
N LYS A 4 40.15 -3.40 4.74
CA LYS A 4 39.29 -3.74 5.87
C LYS A 4 37.84 -3.77 5.40
N SER A 5 37.35 -4.99 5.24
CA SER A 5 35.98 -5.34 4.92
C SER A 5 35.03 -4.85 6.00
N PHE A 6 34.11 -3.95 5.65
CA PHE A 6 32.99 -3.57 6.52
C PHE A 6 31.88 -4.61 6.36
N SER A 7 31.69 -5.45 7.38
CA SER A 7 30.49 -6.27 7.50
C SER A 7 29.29 -5.36 7.78
N THR A 8 28.31 -5.35 6.87
CA THR A 8 27.03 -4.69 7.12
C THR A 8 26.17 -5.64 7.96
N VAL A 9 26.04 -5.34 9.24
CA VAL A 9 25.06 -5.98 10.11
C VAL A 9 23.73 -5.27 9.88
N GLU A 10 22.76 -5.97 9.30
CA GLU A 10 21.37 -5.53 9.22
C GLU A 10 20.84 -5.28 10.63
N ASN A 11 20.70 -4.00 11.00
CA ASN A 11 19.94 -3.61 12.18
C ASN A 11 18.55 -3.16 11.72
N THR A 12 17.67 -4.14 11.51
CA THR A 12 16.26 -3.91 11.23
C THR A 12 15.58 -3.55 12.55
N GLN A 13 15.68 -2.28 12.94
CA GLN A 13 14.89 -1.75 14.04
C GLN A 13 13.43 -1.62 13.58
N ASP A 14 12.67 -2.69 13.85
CA ASP A 14 11.21 -2.74 13.76
C ASP A 14 10.63 -1.84 14.87
N GLU A 15 10.39 -0.56 14.54
CA GLU A 15 9.66 0.37 15.40
C GLU A 15 8.21 -0.11 15.55
N ARG A 16 7.97 -0.95 16.56
CA ARG A 16 6.63 -1.36 16.99
C ARG A 16 5.83 -0.17 17.51
N LYS A 17 5.18 0.57 16.62
CA LYS A 17 4.07 1.48 16.99
C LYS A 17 2.97 0.63 17.64
N LYS A 18 2.59 0.99 18.88
CA LYS A 18 1.48 0.38 19.64
C LYS A 18 0.24 0.26 18.73
N LYS A 19 -0.11 -0.96 18.34
CA LYS A 19 -1.37 -1.29 17.66
C LYS A 19 -2.52 -0.81 18.56
N LYS A 20 -3.29 0.19 18.14
CA LYS A 20 -4.63 0.44 18.69
C LYS A 20 -5.38 -0.90 18.65
N LYS A 21 -5.81 -1.43 19.79
CA LYS A 21 -6.65 -2.62 19.84
C LYS A 21 -7.91 -2.30 19.04
N SER A 22 -8.03 -2.87 17.84
CA SER A 22 -9.28 -2.85 17.09
C SER A 22 -10.30 -3.62 17.91
N ASP A 23 -11.33 -2.93 18.40
CA ASP A 23 -12.39 -3.44 19.29
C ASP A 23 -13.36 -4.42 18.60
N THR A 24 -12.88 -5.13 17.57
CA THR A 24 -13.71 -5.93 16.65
C THR A 24 -13.14 -7.34 16.54
N THR A 25 -12.65 -7.90 17.65
CA THR A 25 -12.24 -9.32 17.65
C THR A 25 -13.46 -10.15 18.02
N PHE A 26 -14.04 -10.83 17.03
CA PHE A 26 -15.15 -11.78 17.23
C PHE A 26 -14.72 -12.89 18.20
N SER A 27 -15.07 -12.72 19.47
CA SER A 27 -14.57 -13.51 20.58
C SER A 27 -15.61 -13.72 21.66
N ASN A 28 -15.50 -14.85 22.35
CA ASN A 28 -16.34 -15.17 23.50
C ASN A 28 -15.99 -14.21 24.64
N VAL A 29 -16.98 -13.44 25.10
CA VAL A 29 -16.84 -12.48 26.20
C VAL A 29 -16.94 -13.18 27.55
N GLY A 30 -17.61 -14.34 27.59
CA GLY A 30 -17.85 -15.07 28.83
C GLY A 30 -18.66 -14.26 29.83
N ARG A 31 -18.32 -14.38 31.11
CA ARG A 31 -19.01 -13.68 32.22
C ARG A 31 -18.59 -12.22 32.41
N LYS A 32 -17.57 -11.74 31.69
CA LYS A 32 -17.01 -10.38 31.89
C LYS A 32 -17.74 -9.37 31.00
N ILE A 33 -18.96 -9.01 31.39
CA ILE A 33 -19.80 -8.04 30.68
C ILE A 33 -19.81 -6.72 31.47
N GLY A 34 -19.29 -5.67 30.84
CA GLY A 34 -19.22 -4.34 31.45
C GLY A 34 -20.57 -3.64 31.51
N GLU A 35 -21.39 -3.84 30.48
CA GLU A 35 -22.65 -3.14 30.29
C GLU A 35 -23.78 -3.75 31.13
N ARG A 36 -24.66 -2.89 31.66
CA ARG A 36 -25.77 -3.33 32.53
C ARG A 36 -26.91 -3.97 31.74
N ILE A 37 -27.29 -3.32 30.64
CA ILE A 37 -28.35 -3.75 29.74
C ILE A 37 -27.72 -4.08 28.40
N ILE A 38 -28.06 -5.24 27.86
CA ILE A 38 -27.56 -5.73 26.58
C ILE A 38 -28.72 -6.28 25.76
N ARG A 39 -28.65 -6.14 24.44
CA ARG A 39 -29.58 -6.81 23.52
C ARG A 39 -29.04 -8.19 23.22
N VAL A 40 -29.84 -9.24 23.43
CA VAL A 40 -29.39 -10.63 23.26
C VAL A 40 -30.13 -11.31 22.13
N LEU A 41 -29.37 -11.89 21.22
CA LEU A 41 -29.84 -12.78 20.17
C LEU A 41 -29.60 -14.25 20.57
N ASP A 42 -30.50 -15.13 20.17
CA ASP A 42 -30.38 -16.57 20.37
C ASP A 42 -29.42 -17.22 19.35
N GLU A 43 -29.14 -18.51 19.53
CA GLU A 43 -28.29 -19.35 18.66
C GLU A 43 -28.76 -19.38 17.19
N LYS A 44 -30.06 -19.17 16.95
CA LYS A 44 -30.69 -19.10 15.63
C LYS A 44 -30.80 -17.67 15.07
N GLY A 45 -30.39 -16.67 15.85
CA GLY A 45 -30.51 -15.25 15.50
C GLY A 45 -31.86 -14.62 15.85
N ASN A 46 -32.69 -15.29 16.65
CA ASN A 46 -33.94 -14.70 17.16
C ASN A 46 -33.63 -13.66 18.23
N ASP A 47 -34.35 -12.53 18.21
CA ASP A 47 -34.21 -11.48 19.21
C ASP A 47 -34.90 -11.87 20.52
N LEU A 48 -34.12 -12.01 21.58
CA LEU A 48 -34.61 -12.19 22.95
C LEU A 48 -34.86 -10.84 23.64
N GLY A 49 -34.52 -9.74 22.97
CA GLY A 49 -34.73 -8.38 23.45
C GLY A 49 -33.62 -7.89 24.37
N ASN A 50 -33.93 -6.79 25.05
CA ASN A 50 -33.02 -6.15 25.99
C ASN A 50 -33.17 -6.80 27.37
N MET A 51 -32.08 -7.28 27.94
CA MET A 51 -32.08 -7.89 29.26
C MET A 51 -30.87 -7.44 30.09
N HIS A 52 -30.95 -7.69 31.39
CA HIS A 52 -29.83 -7.42 32.28
C HIS A 52 -28.71 -8.42 32.03
N ARG A 53 -27.45 -8.00 32.19
CA ARG A 53 -26.28 -8.90 32.03
C ARG A 53 -26.37 -10.19 32.85
N ALA A 54 -27.06 -10.14 34.01
CA ALA A 54 -27.25 -11.30 34.87
C ALA A 54 -28.15 -12.35 34.24
N ASP A 55 -29.24 -11.93 33.58
CA ASP A 55 -30.15 -12.85 32.88
C ASP A 55 -29.47 -13.49 31.68
N ALA A 56 -28.65 -12.73 30.96
CA ALA A 56 -27.85 -13.27 29.86
C ALA A 56 -26.84 -14.32 30.32
N ILE A 57 -26.15 -14.09 31.46
CA ILE A 57 -25.24 -15.09 32.05
C ILE A 57 -26.01 -16.33 32.48
N ARG A 58 -27.21 -16.17 33.06
CA ARG A 58 -28.05 -17.31 33.43
C ARG A 58 -28.44 -18.14 32.19
N LEU A 59 -28.85 -17.48 31.10
CA LEU A 59 -29.18 -18.16 29.84
C LEU A 59 -27.98 -18.89 29.23
N MET A 60 -26.76 -18.34 29.36
CA MET A 60 -25.55 -19.04 28.94
C MET A 60 -25.35 -20.34 29.72
N GLU A 61 -25.58 -20.32 31.04
CA GLU A 61 -25.38 -21.48 31.91
C GLU A 61 -26.49 -22.53 31.74
N GLU A 62 -27.75 -22.10 31.62
CA GLU A 62 -28.88 -22.98 31.41
C GLU A 62 -28.78 -23.78 30.09
N ARG A 63 -28.21 -23.15 29.05
CA ARG A 63 -28.13 -23.74 27.70
C ARG A 63 -26.72 -24.23 27.32
N ASP A 64 -25.74 -24.08 28.21
CA ASP A 64 -24.31 -24.32 27.96
C ASP A 64 -23.79 -23.63 26.68
N LEU A 65 -24.18 -22.36 26.51
CA LEU A 65 -23.84 -21.53 25.35
C LEU A 65 -22.80 -20.46 25.69
N ARG A 66 -22.16 -19.93 24.65
CA ARG A 66 -21.17 -18.85 24.76
C ARG A 66 -21.76 -17.54 24.25
N LEU A 67 -21.54 -16.46 25.00
CA LEU A 67 -21.96 -15.13 24.61
C LEU A 67 -20.86 -14.43 23.80
N VAL A 68 -21.22 -14.01 22.59
CA VAL A 68 -20.32 -13.34 21.66
C VAL A 68 -20.85 -11.95 21.35
N ARG A 69 -19.98 -10.95 21.43
CA ARG A 69 -20.31 -9.57 21.06
C ARG A 69 -20.41 -9.47 19.53
N ARG A 70 -21.58 -9.08 19.01
CA ARG A 70 -21.82 -8.89 17.56
C ARG A 70 -21.60 -7.44 17.15
N ASN A 71 -22.20 -6.51 17.88
CA ASN A 71 -22.13 -5.08 17.58
C ASN A 71 -21.96 -4.26 18.86
N SER A 72 -20.93 -3.43 18.90
CA SER A 72 -20.66 -2.49 19.99
C SER A 72 -21.11 -1.06 19.69
N SER A 73 -21.47 -0.75 18.44
CA SER A 73 -21.85 0.60 18.02
C SER A 73 -23.32 0.94 18.31
N THR A 74 -24.15 -0.06 18.65
CA THR A 74 -25.54 0.13 19.03
C THR A 74 -25.66 0.33 20.55
N GLU A 75 -26.62 1.15 20.97
CA GLU A 75 -27.01 1.30 22.37
C GLU A 75 -28.46 0.81 22.54
N PRO A 76 -28.70 -0.31 23.27
CA PRO A 76 -27.73 -1.16 23.95
C PRO A 76 -26.87 -2.02 22.99
N PRO A 77 -25.66 -2.44 23.43
CA PRO A 77 -24.77 -3.29 22.61
C PRO A 77 -25.40 -4.66 22.37
N GLU A 78 -25.14 -5.20 21.19
CA GLU A 78 -25.73 -6.44 20.70
C GLU A 78 -24.79 -7.64 20.94
N TYR A 79 -25.33 -8.63 21.62
CA TYR A 79 -24.68 -9.90 21.91
C TYR A 79 -25.50 -11.05 21.35
N GLN A 80 -24.83 -12.14 21.00
CA GLN A 80 -25.48 -13.36 20.51
C GLN A 80 -24.97 -14.58 21.25
N LEU A 81 -25.88 -15.46 21.65
CA LEU A 81 -25.58 -16.78 22.19
C LEU A 81 -25.20 -17.69 21.01
N MET A 82 -24.08 -18.41 21.14
CA MET A 82 -23.58 -19.30 20.11
C MET A 82 -22.91 -20.53 20.71
N THR A 83 -22.95 -21.63 19.97
CA THR A 83 -22.17 -22.83 20.27
C THR A 83 -20.71 -22.66 19.85
N GLY A 84 -19.81 -23.49 20.41
CA GLY A 84 -18.39 -23.47 20.04
C GLY A 84 -18.15 -23.68 18.54
N THR A 85 -18.94 -24.55 17.90
CA THR A 85 -18.85 -24.85 16.47
C THR A 85 -19.26 -23.67 15.60
N GLN A 86 -20.36 -22.98 15.94
CA GLN A 86 -20.80 -21.78 15.24
C GLN A 86 -19.76 -20.66 15.34
N ILE A 87 -19.15 -20.49 16.52
CA ILE A 87 -18.07 -19.51 16.72
C ILE A 87 -16.88 -19.84 15.82
N HIS A 88 -16.51 -21.11 15.70
CA HIS A 88 -15.40 -21.52 14.84
C HIS A 88 -15.70 -21.24 13.36
N GLN A 89 -16.89 -21.60 12.89
CA GLN A 89 -17.31 -21.36 11.50
C GLN A 89 -17.35 -19.86 11.17
N GLU A 90 -17.93 -19.04 12.04
CA GLU A 90 -17.99 -17.59 11.81
C GLU A 90 -16.58 -16.97 11.85
N ARG A 91 -15.68 -17.43 12.72
CA ARG A 91 -14.26 -17.01 12.70
C ARG A 91 -13.57 -17.37 11.40
N LEU A 92 -13.81 -18.57 10.88
CA LEU A 92 -13.24 -19.00 9.61
C LEU A 92 -13.76 -18.13 8.46
N ARG A 93 -15.08 -17.90 8.41
CA ARG A 93 -15.72 -17.01 7.44
C ARG A 93 -15.16 -15.60 7.53
N LEU A 94 -15.03 -15.04 8.73
CA LEU A 94 -14.44 -13.72 8.94
C LEU A 94 -13.01 -13.67 8.42
N ARG A 95 -12.16 -14.65 8.78
CA ARG A 95 -10.79 -14.75 8.28
C ARG A 95 -10.72 -14.78 6.76
N ASP A 96 -11.58 -15.55 6.11
CA ASP A 96 -11.57 -15.66 4.64
C ASP A 96 -12.09 -14.39 3.97
N THR A 97 -13.10 -13.74 4.57
CA THR A 97 -13.52 -12.41 4.10
C THR A 97 -12.47 -11.34 4.34
N GLU A 98 -11.67 -11.42 5.41
CA GLU A 98 -10.54 -10.51 5.66
C GLU A 98 -9.41 -10.74 4.65
N LYS A 99 -9.12 -12.00 4.29
CA LYS A 99 -8.18 -12.32 3.21
C LYS A 99 -8.67 -11.78 1.85
N ALA A 100 -9.96 -11.90 1.56
CA ALA A 100 -10.53 -11.36 0.33
C ALA A 100 -10.61 -9.82 0.34
N LYS A 101 -10.87 -9.23 1.52
CA LYS A 101 -10.90 -7.79 1.78
C LYS A 101 -9.55 -7.29 2.28
N LEU A 102 -8.42 -7.90 1.88
CA LEU A 102 -7.09 -7.35 2.08
C LEU A 102 -7.04 -6.01 1.33
N LYS A 103 -7.56 -4.97 1.98
CA LYS A 103 -7.24 -3.59 1.66
C LYS A 103 -5.72 -3.57 1.73
N PRO A 104 -5.03 -3.14 0.65
CA PRO A 104 -3.59 -3.03 0.71
C PRO A 104 -3.25 -2.25 1.98
N GLY A 105 -2.30 -2.78 2.77
CA GLY A 105 -1.89 -2.16 4.02
C GLY A 105 -1.51 -0.69 3.81
N PRO A 106 -1.41 0.12 4.88
CA PRO A 106 -1.04 1.52 4.75
C PRO A 106 0.27 1.62 3.95
N THR A 107 0.21 2.31 2.82
CA THR A 107 1.36 2.47 1.93
C THR A 107 2.45 3.23 2.68
N VAL A 108 3.61 2.60 2.87
CA VAL A 108 4.74 3.24 3.55
C VAL A 108 5.42 4.19 2.57
N THR A 109 5.67 5.42 3.01
CA THR A 109 6.47 6.41 2.28
C THR A 109 7.92 6.32 2.71
N LYS A 110 8.83 6.14 1.74
CA LYS A 110 10.27 6.20 1.94
C LYS A 110 10.78 7.55 1.46
N GLU A 111 11.58 8.21 2.26
CA GLU A 111 12.13 9.53 1.93
C GLU A 111 13.57 9.40 1.47
N LEU A 112 13.92 10.13 0.40
CA LEU A 112 15.28 10.21 -0.09
C LEU A 112 15.62 11.65 -0.45
N THR A 113 16.81 12.09 -0.03
CA THR A 113 17.30 13.43 -0.32
C THR A 113 18.54 13.36 -1.19
N PHE A 114 18.54 14.17 -2.23
CA PHE A 114 19.66 14.36 -3.15
C PHE A 114 20.19 15.79 -3.06
N SER A 115 21.43 15.94 -3.52
CA SER A 115 21.99 17.23 -3.88
C SER A 115 21.98 17.36 -5.40
N SER A 116 21.75 18.56 -5.92
CA SER A 116 21.74 18.83 -7.36
C SER A 116 23.09 18.59 -8.07
N ASN A 117 24.19 18.51 -7.31
CA ASN A 117 25.53 18.16 -7.80
C ASN A 117 25.85 16.66 -7.71
N ILE A 118 24.83 15.79 -7.59
CA ILE A 118 25.00 14.34 -7.58
C ILE A 118 25.73 13.86 -8.84
N LYS A 119 26.63 12.89 -8.67
CA LYS A 119 27.35 12.24 -9.78
C LYS A 119 26.47 11.16 -10.39
N GLN A 120 26.63 10.92 -11.70
CA GLN A 120 25.86 9.91 -12.43
C GLN A 120 25.87 8.52 -11.75
N HIS A 121 27.06 8.03 -11.34
CA HIS A 121 27.18 6.73 -10.68
C HIS A 121 26.38 6.61 -9.37
N ASP A 122 26.33 7.68 -8.57
CA ASP A 122 25.54 7.69 -7.33
C ASP A 122 24.04 7.79 -7.64
N LEU A 123 23.68 8.59 -8.65
CA LEU A 123 22.30 8.69 -9.14
C LEU A 123 21.79 7.32 -9.62
N ASP A 124 22.59 6.56 -10.35
CA ASP A 124 22.24 5.22 -10.83
C ASP A 124 22.01 4.24 -9.66
N THR A 125 22.89 4.27 -8.66
CA THR A 125 22.80 3.43 -7.47
C THR A 125 21.52 3.74 -6.68
N LYS A 126 21.21 5.02 -6.51
CA LYS A 126 19.98 5.47 -5.83
C LYS A 126 18.74 5.17 -6.66
N SER A 127 18.82 5.25 -7.99
CA SER A 127 17.71 4.89 -8.88
C SER A 127 17.37 3.40 -8.77
N LYS A 128 18.38 2.51 -8.67
CA LYS A 128 18.17 1.08 -8.38
C LYS A 128 17.52 0.86 -7.02
N GLN A 129 17.94 1.59 -5.99
CA GLN A 129 17.31 1.53 -4.67
C GLN A 129 15.84 1.97 -4.71
N ILE A 130 15.54 3.04 -5.45
CA ILE A 130 14.18 3.53 -5.66
C ILE A 130 13.34 2.47 -6.38
N GLN A 131 13.87 1.84 -7.44
CA GLN A 131 13.20 0.78 -8.17
C GLN A 131 12.77 -0.36 -7.24
N GLN A 132 13.69 -0.85 -6.38
CA GLN A 132 13.38 -1.90 -5.40
C GLN A 132 12.26 -1.50 -4.43
N TRP A 133 12.15 -0.22 -4.07
CA TRP A 133 11.07 0.27 -3.22
C TRP A 133 9.74 0.35 -3.96
N ILE A 134 9.77 0.79 -5.22
CA ILE A 134 8.58 0.86 -6.08
C ILE A 134 8.03 -0.54 -6.34
N GLU A 135 8.87 -1.54 -6.61
CA GLU A 135 8.48 -2.95 -6.78
C GLU A 135 7.74 -3.49 -5.55
N LYS A 136 8.17 -3.10 -4.34
CA LYS A 136 7.50 -3.43 -3.06
C LYS A 136 6.25 -2.58 -2.79
N LYS A 137 5.78 -1.80 -3.78
CA LYS A 137 4.62 -0.90 -3.73
C LYS A 137 4.73 0.19 -2.67
N TYR A 138 5.95 0.62 -2.32
CA TYR A 138 6.15 1.80 -1.48
C TYR A 138 5.95 3.09 -2.28
N GLN A 139 5.59 4.16 -1.59
CA GLN A 139 5.72 5.51 -2.12
C GLN A 139 7.12 6.02 -1.83
N VAL A 140 7.72 6.75 -2.76
CA VAL A 140 9.04 7.34 -2.56
C VAL A 140 8.91 8.85 -2.69
N GLN A 141 9.22 9.57 -1.61
CA GLN A 141 9.33 11.02 -1.60
C GLN A 141 10.77 11.40 -1.85
N ILE A 142 11.01 12.11 -2.94
CA ILE A 142 12.34 12.53 -3.35
C ILE A 142 12.45 14.03 -3.13
N THR A 143 13.51 14.47 -2.44
CA THR A 143 13.84 15.88 -2.26
C THR A 143 15.20 16.19 -2.86
N ILE A 144 15.28 17.11 -3.82
CA ILE A 144 16.54 17.59 -4.38
C ILE A 144 16.82 18.98 -3.82
N LYS A 145 17.96 19.16 -3.16
CA LYS A 145 18.41 20.45 -2.63
C LYS A 145 19.32 21.15 -3.63
N LYS A 146 19.22 22.48 -3.73
CA LYS A 146 20.20 23.29 -4.46
C LYS A 146 21.59 23.11 -3.87
N GLY A 147 22.56 22.92 -4.76
CA GLY A 147 23.97 22.83 -4.40
C GLY A 147 24.48 24.18 -3.91
N LYS A 148 25.75 24.21 -3.48
CA LYS A 148 26.39 25.45 -2.99
C LYS A 148 26.67 26.47 -4.10
N ASN A 149 26.44 26.12 -5.36
CA ASN A 149 26.78 26.95 -6.51
C ASN A 149 25.57 27.79 -6.93
N VAL A 150 25.78 29.10 -7.05
CA VAL A 150 24.70 30.07 -7.35
C VAL A 150 24.20 29.95 -8.80
N ASN A 151 25.08 29.54 -9.73
CA ASN A 151 24.86 29.48 -11.18
C ASN A 151 24.22 28.18 -11.69
N GLU A 152 23.52 27.44 -10.84
CA GLU A 152 22.92 26.18 -11.25
C GLU A 152 21.65 26.42 -12.09
N PRO A 153 21.46 25.72 -13.23
CA PRO A 153 20.27 25.90 -14.06
C PRO A 153 19.01 25.60 -13.24
N GLU A 154 18.01 26.47 -13.35
CA GLU A 154 16.74 26.33 -12.62
C GLU A 154 16.07 24.98 -12.91
N ASN A 155 16.19 24.51 -14.16
CA ASN A 155 15.58 23.26 -14.63
C ASN A 155 16.37 22.00 -14.28
N LYS A 156 17.62 22.11 -13.81
CA LYS A 156 18.48 20.93 -13.58
C LYS A 156 17.88 19.98 -12.54
N MET A 157 17.20 20.51 -11.53
CA MET A 157 16.53 19.67 -10.53
C MET A 157 15.36 18.91 -11.15
N GLU A 158 14.60 19.53 -12.05
CA GLU A 158 13.52 18.89 -12.78
C GLU A 158 14.02 17.79 -13.72
N GLU A 159 15.13 18.03 -14.41
CA GLU A 159 15.79 17.04 -15.25
C GLU A 159 16.18 15.78 -14.48
N ILE A 160 16.74 15.93 -13.27
CA ILE A 160 17.08 14.77 -12.42
C ILE A 160 15.82 13.96 -12.06
N PHE A 161 14.70 14.61 -11.72
CA PHE A 161 13.46 13.87 -11.44
C PHE A 161 12.96 13.11 -12.68
N ASN A 162 13.00 13.77 -13.84
CA ASN A 162 12.58 13.15 -15.10
C ASN A 162 13.49 11.97 -15.47
N GLN A 163 14.80 12.11 -15.31
CA GLN A 163 15.79 11.04 -15.53
C GLN A 163 15.53 9.83 -14.63
N ILE A 164 15.25 10.07 -13.34
CA ILE A 164 14.92 8.99 -12.38
C ILE A 164 13.69 8.22 -12.86
N VAL A 165 12.61 8.89 -13.26
CA VAL A 165 11.38 8.22 -13.72
C VAL A 165 11.59 7.52 -15.06
N GLN A 166 12.34 8.12 -15.99
CA GLN A 166 12.67 7.50 -17.29
C GLN A 166 13.53 6.25 -17.16
N THR A 167 14.32 6.12 -16.09
CA THR A 167 15.12 4.92 -15.81
C THR A 167 14.24 3.71 -15.45
N MET A 168 12.98 3.93 -15.05
CA MET A 168 12.02 2.90 -14.66
C MET A 168 10.69 3.03 -15.44
N PRO A 169 10.74 2.91 -16.77
CA PRO A 169 9.56 3.09 -17.62
C PRO A 169 8.54 1.99 -17.36
N GLY A 170 7.25 2.36 -17.31
CA GLY A 170 6.16 1.41 -17.06
C GLY A 170 6.06 0.86 -15.63
N MET A 171 6.97 1.23 -14.73
CA MET A 171 6.93 0.80 -13.31
C MET A 171 6.50 1.93 -12.37
N ALA A 172 7.04 3.14 -12.56
CA ALA A 172 6.78 4.27 -11.69
C ALA A 172 6.10 5.44 -12.41
N THR A 173 5.23 6.15 -11.70
CA THR A 173 4.62 7.40 -12.14
C THR A 173 4.64 8.43 -11.01
N PHE A 174 4.55 9.71 -11.37
CA PHE A 174 4.43 10.79 -10.39
C PHE A 174 3.06 10.72 -9.72
N LEU A 175 3.06 10.58 -8.40
CA LEU A 175 1.90 10.87 -7.57
C LEU A 175 1.77 12.38 -7.35
N SER A 176 2.91 13.04 -7.11
CA SER A 176 3.03 14.49 -7.05
C SER A 176 4.19 14.93 -7.92
N ARG A 177 3.94 15.90 -8.81
CA ARG A 177 4.96 16.52 -9.66
C ARG A 177 6.00 17.26 -8.78
N PRO A 178 7.20 17.56 -9.30
CA PRO A 178 8.17 18.39 -8.59
C PRO A 178 7.53 19.72 -8.15
N GLN A 179 7.60 20.03 -6.86
CA GLN A 179 7.10 21.27 -6.27
C GLN A 179 8.19 21.93 -5.42
N PRO A 180 8.29 23.26 -5.43
CA PRO A 180 9.24 23.98 -4.59
C PRO A 180 8.87 23.86 -3.12
N VAL A 181 9.86 23.54 -2.30
CA VAL A 181 9.76 23.46 -0.84
C VAL A 181 10.89 24.27 -0.20
N LYS A 182 10.75 24.58 1.11
CA LYS A 182 11.75 25.35 1.86
C LYS A 182 12.09 26.70 1.21
N GLY A 183 11.07 27.40 0.71
CA GLY A 183 11.21 28.70 0.05
C GLY A 183 11.98 28.62 -1.28
N GLY A 184 11.78 27.56 -2.06
CA GLY A 184 12.40 27.39 -3.39
C GLY A 184 13.84 26.85 -3.38
N LYS A 185 14.43 26.62 -2.20
CA LYS A 185 15.80 26.08 -2.07
C LYS A 185 15.90 24.58 -2.37
N ALA A 186 14.76 23.89 -2.43
CA ALA A 186 14.69 22.49 -2.78
C ALA A 186 13.41 22.21 -3.56
N LEU A 187 13.45 21.21 -4.42
CA LEU A 187 12.28 20.64 -5.05
C LEU A 187 11.96 19.29 -4.42
N MET A 188 10.67 18.98 -4.32
CA MET A 188 10.18 17.71 -3.79
C MET A 188 9.17 17.10 -4.74
N CYS A 189 9.25 15.80 -4.98
CA CYS A 189 8.23 15.05 -5.70
C CYS A 189 7.90 13.75 -4.95
N VAL A 190 6.77 13.15 -5.30
CA VAL A 190 6.40 11.83 -4.78
C VAL A 190 6.10 10.92 -5.96
N ILE A 191 6.77 9.78 -5.99
CA ILE A 191 6.58 8.74 -7.01
C ILE A 191 5.96 7.49 -6.38
N ARG A 192 5.19 6.77 -7.19
CA ARG A 192 4.52 5.52 -6.81
C ARG A 192 4.59 4.51 -7.94
N HIS A 193 4.32 3.25 -7.61
CA HIS A 193 4.05 2.24 -8.62
C HIS A 193 2.83 2.61 -9.47
N LEU A 194 2.86 2.29 -10.76
CA LEU A 194 1.69 2.36 -11.63
C LEU A 194 0.54 1.52 -11.06
N THR A 195 -0.68 1.99 -11.26
CA THR A 195 -1.87 1.16 -10.99
C THR A 195 -2.03 0.11 -12.09
N LYS A 196 -2.75 -0.98 -11.80
CA LYS A 196 -3.06 -2.01 -12.79
C LYS A 196 -3.70 -1.46 -14.09
N LYS A 197 -4.45 -0.35 -13.99
CA LYS A 197 -5.04 0.33 -15.15
C LYS A 197 -3.97 1.04 -15.99
N GLU A 198 -3.07 1.75 -15.33
CA GLU A 198 -1.96 2.46 -15.98
C GLU A 198 -0.95 1.48 -16.59
N GLU A 199 -0.66 0.36 -15.91
CA GLU A 199 0.20 -0.72 -16.43
C GLU A 199 -0.35 -1.27 -17.76
N LYS A 200 -1.64 -1.56 -17.81
CA LYS A 200 -2.30 -2.07 -19.02
C LYS A 200 -2.23 -1.05 -20.16
N ALA A 201 -2.54 0.21 -19.89
CA ALA A 201 -2.45 1.28 -20.89
C ALA A 201 -1.02 1.46 -21.43
N TYR A 202 0.01 1.30 -20.58
CA TYR A 202 1.40 1.35 -21.01
C TYR A 202 1.76 0.16 -21.92
N GLY A 203 1.25 -1.04 -21.61
CA GLY A 203 1.40 -2.22 -22.46
C GLY A 203 0.76 -2.05 -23.84
N ASP A 204 -0.49 -1.58 -23.87
CA ASP A 204 -1.24 -1.33 -25.11
C ASP A 204 -0.53 -0.27 -26.00
N LEU A 205 0.06 0.76 -25.38
CA LEU A 205 0.82 1.80 -26.07
C LEU A 205 2.10 1.24 -26.72
N GLN A 206 2.84 0.38 -26.02
CA GLN A 206 4.03 -0.27 -26.58
C GLN A 206 3.70 -1.22 -27.72
N GLU A 207 2.57 -1.93 -27.63
CA GLU A 207 2.14 -2.84 -28.68
C GLU A 207 1.74 -2.09 -29.96
N THR A 208 1.08 -0.94 -29.81
CA THR A 208 0.74 -0.04 -30.92
C THR A 208 1.99 0.51 -31.59
N GLN A 209 2.96 1.02 -30.81
CA GLN A 209 4.23 1.52 -31.34
C GLN A 209 5.01 0.44 -32.10
N LYS A 210 5.03 -0.81 -31.60
CA LYS A 210 5.68 -1.94 -32.30
C LYS A 210 5.00 -2.26 -33.63
N ARG A 211 3.67 -2.24 -33.69
CA ARG A 211 2.91 -2.49 -34.93
C ARG A 211 3.15 -1.39 -35.96
N ASP A 212 3.23 -0.13 -35.53
CA ASP A 212 3.49 1.01 -36.42
C ASP A 212 4.90 0.96 -37.01
N ILE A 213 5.91 0.56 -36.23
CA ILE A 213 7.28 0.35 -36.71
C ILE A 213 7.31 -0.78 -37.75
N LEU A 214 6.67 -1.92 -37.46
CA LEU A 214 6.63 -3.07 -38.37
C LEU A 214 5.94 -2.74 -39.70
N ASN A 215 4.87 -1.92 -39.66
CA ASN A 215 4.15 -1.50 -40.86
C ASN A 215 4.95 -0.50 -41.70
N LYS A 216 5.80 0.32 -41.07
CA LYS A 216 6.66 1.28 -41.77
C LYS A 216 7.86 0.61 -42.43
N GLU A 217 8.40 -0.45 -41.82
CA GLU A 217 9.44 -1.29 -42.44
C GLU A 217 8.90 -2.06 -43.66
N ASN A 218 7.70 -2.61 -43.58
CA ASN A 218 7.06 -3.32 -44.71
C ASN A 218 6.56 -2.39 -45.85
N GLY A 219 6.53 -1.07 -45.63
CA GLY A 219 6.09 -0.08 -46.62
C GLY A 219 7.19 0.47 -47.52
N ASN A 220 8.47 0.31 -47.16
CA ASN A 220 9.61 0.86 -47.90
C ASN A 220 10.14 -0.03 -49.04
N ASP A 221 9.67 -1.27 -49.17
CA ASP A 221 10.16 -2.23 -50.18
C ASP A 221 9.44 -2.13 -51.55
N LYS A 222 8.51 -1.17 -51.74
CA LYS A 222 7.73 -1.05 -52.99
C LYS A 222 8.01 0.17 -53.88
N GLU A 223 8.84 1.13 -53.47
CA GLU A 223 9.22 2.28 -54.30
C GLU A 223 10.73 2.32 -54.60
N SER A 224 11.24 1.29 -55.29
CA SER A 224 12.53 1.40 -55.99
C SER A 224 12.61 0.39 -57.15
N ASN A 225 11.64 0.42 -58.07
CA ASN A 225 11.87 -0.17 -59.38
C ASN A 225 11.00 0.46 -60.48
N VAL A 226 11.36 1.68 -60.88
CA VAL A 226 11.03 2.20 -62.23
C VAL A 226 12.34 2.69 -62.85
N LEU A 227 13.08 1.74 -63.40
CA LEU A 227 14.26 1.99 -64.21
C LEU A 227 13.81 2.47 -65.59
N HIS A 228 14.48 3.52 -66.08
CA HIS A 228 14.32 4.11 -67.40
C HIS A 228 14.31 3.07 -68.55
N GLN A 229 13.47 3.34 -69.55
CA GLN A 229 13.70 2.94 -70.94
C GLN A 229 13.48 4.16 -71.83
#